data_AF-A0A1V1NW87-F1
#
_entry.id   AF-A0A1V1NW87-F1
#
_cell.length_a   1.000
_cell.length_b   1.000
_cell.length_c   1.000
_cell.angle_alpha   90.00
_cell.angle_beta   90.00
_cell.angle_gamma   90.00
#
_symmetry.space_group_name_H-M   'P 1'
#
loop_
_entity.id
_entity.type
_entity.pdbx_description
1 polymer ?
#
loop_
_entity_poly.entity_id
_entity_poly.type
_entity_poly.pdbx_seq_one_letter_code
_entity_poly.pdbx_strand_id
1 'polypeptide(L)'
;MFKDDKNAEQKADKISSWLANFEITKNHARHISMSQCIENGLIIEQLEKLPDNLQDSILTVHHTYMHTFSSTRTIKIIENHMGNAIMTHLA
;
A
#
# COMPACT_ATOMS: atom_id res chain seq x y z
N MET A 1 13.00 0.57 5.78
CA MET A 1 12.23 0.72 7.04
C MET A 1 13.10 0.57 8.27
N PHE A 2 13.77 -0.57 8.52
CA PHE A 2 14.64 -0.77 9.70
C PHE A 2 16.14 -0.78 9.39
N LYS A 3 16.56 0.03 8.41
CA LYS A 3 17.98 0.12 8.06
C LYS A 3 18.75 0.68 9.28
N ASP A 4 19.88 0.06 9.61
CA ASP A 4 20.78 0.45 10.71
C ASP A 4 20.18 0.29 12.14
N ASP A 5 19.02 -0.37 12.27
CA ASP A 5 18.44 -0.72 13.57
C ASP A 5 19.03 -2.03 14.10
N LYS A 6 19.58 -2.01 15.33
CA LYS A 6 20.19 -3.20 15.96
C LYS A 6 19.20 -4.36 16.13
N ASN A 7 17.90 -4.07 16.17
CA ASN A 7 16.83 -5.06 16.34
C ASN A 7 15.99 -5.20 15.05
N ALA A 8 16.53 -4.84 13.88
CA ALA A 8 15.80 -4.82 12.61
C ALA A 8 15.11 -6.16 12.29
N GLU A 9 15.82 -7.27 12.43
CA GLU A 9 15.31 -8.62 12.16
C GLU A 9 14.13 -8.97 13.08
N GLN A 10 14.32 -8.80 14.39
CA GLN A 10 13.25 -9.06 15.37
C GLN A 10 12.00 -8.19 15.13
N LYS A 11 12.18 -6.92 14.76
CA LYS A 11 11.06 -6.01 14.42
C LYS A 11 10.34 -6.48 13.15
N ALA A 12 11.09 -6.83 12.11
CA ALA A 12 10.55 -7.33 10.86
C ALA A 12 9.75 -8.63 11.07
N ASP A 13 10.31 -9.57 11.85
CA ASP A 13 9.67 -10.85 12.16
C ASP A 13 8.38 -10.67 12.95
N LYS A 14 8.38 -9.78 13.95
CA LYS A 14 7.18 -9.46 14.73
C LYS A 14 6.07 -8.91 13.83
N ILE A 15 6.40 -7.93 12.98
CA ILE A 15 5.44 -7.28 12.08
C ILE A 15 4.94 -8.28 11.02
N SER A 16 5.83 -9.06 10.44
CA SER A 16 5.48 -10.08 9.44
C SER A 16 4.56 -11.15 10.04
N SER A 17 4.88 -11.64 11.24
CA SER A 17 4.05 -12.61 11.96
C SER A 17 2.65 -12.06 12.27
N TRP A 18 2.56 -10.78 12.62
CA TRP A 18 1.27 -10.12 12.85
C TRP A 18 0.45 -9.97 11.56
N LEU A 19 1.07 -9.52 10.46
CA LEU A 19 0.40 -9.39 9.15
C LEU A 19 -0.05 -10.75 8.60
N ALA A 20 0.71 -11.82 8.87
CA ALA A 20 0.39 -13.18 8.45
C ALA A 20 -0.61 -13.90 9.39
N ASN A 21 -0.98 -13.29 10.52
CA ASN A 21 -1.85 -13.95 11.49
C ASN A 21 -3.30 -14.01 10.98
N PHE A 22 -3.75 -15.22 10.65
CA PHE A 22 -5.10 -15.46 10.15
C PHE A 22 -6.20 -15.17 11.19
N GLU A 23 -5.96 -15.38 12.48
CA GLU A 23 -6.97 -15.09 13.51
C GLU A 23 -7.26 -13.59 13.65
N ILE A 24 -6.24 -12.77 13.40
CA ILE A 24 -6.32 -11.31 13.46
C ILE A 24 -6.90 -10.75 12.17
N THR A 25 -6.39 -11.20 11.02
CA THR A 25 -6.81 -10.69 9.69
C THR A 25 -8.15 -11.28 9.25
N LYS A 26 -8.45 -12.54 9.59
CA LYS A 26 -9.67 -13.32 9.33
C LYS A 26 -10.05 -13.52 7.86
N ASN A 27 -9.99 -12.48 7.05
CA ASN A 27 -10.23 -12.50 5.61
C ASN A 27 -9.28 -11.52 4.91
N HIS A 28 -8.96 -11.80 3.64
CA HIS A 28 -8.07 -10.96 2.85
C HIS A 28 -8.61 -9.55 2.57
N ALA A 29 -9.91 -9.33 2.75
CA ALA A 29 -10.56 -8.03 2.56
C ALA A 29 -10.60 -7.19 3.85
N ARG A 30 -10.05 -7.69 4.96
CA ARG A 30 -10.15 -7.03 6.25
C ARG A 30 -9.22 -5.83 6.24
N HIS A 31 -9.82 -4.66 6.39
CA HIS A 31 -9.07 -3.43 6.54
C HIS A 31 -8.19 -3.49 7.80
N ILE A 32 -6.92 -3.14 7.63
CA ILE A 32 -5.96 -2.90 8.71
C ILE A 32 -5.83 -1.39 8.85
N SER A 33 -6.27 -0.84 9.98
CA SER A 33 -6.23 0.60 10.19
C SER A 33 -4.80 1.09 10.43
N MET A 34 -4.56 2.37 10.13
CA MET A 34 -3.27 3.01 10.42
C MET A 34 -2.88 2.88 11.90
N SER A 35 -3.83 3.05 12.82
CA SER A 35 -3.56 2.90 14.27
C SER A 35 -3.07 1.50 14.60
N GLN A 36 -3.70 0.46 14.04
CA GLN A 36 -3.26 -0.92 14.22
C GLN A 36 -1.85 -1.14 13.66
N CYS A 37 -1.54 -0.57 12.49
CA CYS A 37 -0.20 -0.63 11.92
C CYS A 37 0.84 -0.03 12.89
N ILE A 38 0.59 1.18 13.39
CA ILE A 38 1.50 1.89 14.31
C ILE A 38 1.66 1.11 15.62
N GLU A 39 0.56 0.65 16.23
CA GLU A 39 0.55 -0.15 17.46
C GLU A 39 1.38 -1.44 17.33
N ASN A 40 1.41 -2.04 16.12
CA ASN A 40 2.15 -3.26 15.85
C ASN A 40 3.60 -3.00 15.37
N GLY A 41 4.03 -1.75 15.34
CA GLY A 41 5.42 -1.37 15.09
C GLY A 41 5.73 -0.96 13.65
N LEU A 42 4.72 -0.78 12.80
CA LEU A 42 4.94 -0.18 11.49
C LEU A 42 5.23 1.32 11.61
N ILE A 43 6.35 1.73 11.03
CA ILE A 43 6.69 3.11 10.67
C ILE A 43 5.78 3.52 9.51
N ILE A 44 4.83 4.41 9.79
CA ILE A 44 3.86 4.92 8.81
C ILE A 44 4.09 6.41 8.61
N GLU A 45 4.23 6.82 7.35
CA GLU A 45 4.12 8.21 6.93
C GLU A 45 2.70 8.47 6.44
N GLN A 46 2.06 9.51 6.99
CA GLN A 46 0.70 9.89 6.62
C GLN A 46 0.75 10.69 5.32
N LEU A 47 -0.04 10.28 4.33
CA LEU A 47 -0.13 10.96 3.03
C LEU A 47 -0.51 12.43 3.21
N GLU A 48 -1.39 12.72 4.16
CA GLU A 48 -1.90 14.05 4.52
C GLU A 48 -0.84 14.94 5.20
N LYS A 49 0.32 14.39 5.55
CA LYS A 49 1.45 15.12 6.15
C LYS A 49 2.63 15.26 5.19
N LEU A 50 2.53 14.69 3.99
CA LEU A 50 3.55 14.87 2.95
C LEU A 50 3.46 16.30 2.39
N PRO A 51 4.54 16.80 1.76
CA PRO A 51 4.48 18.08 1.05
C PRO A 51 3.35 18.10 0.02
N ASP A 52 2.60 19.21 -0.06
CA ASP A 52 1.41 19.36 -0.91
C ASP A 52 1.64 18.89 -2.35
N ASN A 53 2.78 19.25 -2.95
CA ASN A 53 3.12 18.86 -4.32
C ASN A 53 3.26 17.35 -4.50
N LEU A 54 3.77 16.63 -3.49
CA LEU A 54 3.89 15.18 -3.53
C LEU A 54 2.54 14.50 -3.30
N GLN A 55 1.76 15.01 -2.35
CA GLN A 55 0.41 14.53 -2.09
C GLN A 55 -0.47 14.66 -3.35
N ASP A 56 -0.49 15.83 -3.98
CA ASP A 56 -1.25 16.11 -5.20
C ASP A 56 -0.81 15.21 -6.37
N SER A 57 0.49 14.95 -6.50
CA SER A 57 1.03 14.06 -7.52
C SER A 57 0.52 12.62 -7.34
N ILE A 58 0.53 12.11 -6.10
CA ILE A 58 0.02 10.77 -5.77
C ILE A 58 -1.49 10.67 -6.06
N LEU A 59 -2.26 11.67 -5.63
CA LEU A 59 -3.71 11.72 -5.86
C LEU A 59 -4.04 11.80 -7.36
N THR A 60 -3.25 12.54 -8.14
CA THR A 60 -3.42 12.63 -9.60
C THR A 60 -3.25 11.26 -10.27
N VAL A 61 -2.23 10.49 -9.89
CA VAL A 61 -2.04 9.11 -10.40
C VAL A 61 -3.21 8.23 -9.99
N HIS A 62 -3.64 8.30 -8.72
CA HIS A 62 -4.81 7.56 -8.23
C HIS A 62 -6.07 7.86 -9.05
N HIS A 63 -6.39 9.15 -9.27
CA HIS A 63 -7.55 9.55 -10.07
C HIS A 63 -7.46 9.06 -11.52
N THR A 64 -6.27 9.10 -12.11
CA THR A 64 -6.05 8.57 -13.48
C THR A 64 -6.38 7.08 -13.56
N TYR A 65 -5.98 6.30 -12.55
CA TYR A 65 -6.32 4.89 -12.45
C TYR A 65 -7.82 4.68 -12.27
N MET A 66 -8.46 5.46 -11.39
CA MET A 66 -9.91 5.36 -11.14
C MET A 66 -10.73 5.73 -12.38
N HIS A 67 -10.32 6.77 -13.11
CA HIS A 67 -10.93 7.11 -14.41
C HIS A 67 -10.75 6.00 -15.44
N THR A 68 -9.58 5.36 -15.47
CA THR A 68 -9.32 4.23 -16.39
C THR A 68 -10.20 3.04 -16.03
N PHE A 69 -10.31 2.69 -14.75
CA PHE A 69 -11.18 1.60 -14.29
C PHE A 69 -12.67 1.88 -14.53
N SER A 70 -13.12 3.13 -14.38
CA SER A 70 -14.53 3.48 -14.60
C SER A 70 -14.92 3.58 -16.07
N SER A 71 -13.96 3.90 -16.95
CA SER A 71 -14.23 4.15 -18.37
C SER A 71 -13.89 2.98 -19.30
N THR A 72 -13.29 1.91 -18.77
CA THR A 72 -12.83 0.76 -19.56
C THR A 72 -13.19 -0.57 -18.87
N ARG A 73 -12.97 -1.70 -19.55
CA ARG A 73 -13.12 -3.05 -18.96
C ARG A 73 -11.89 -3.50 -18.16
N THR A 74 -10.95 -2.61 -17.88
CA THR A 74 -9.72 -2.93 -17.14
C THR A 74 -10.05 -3.23 -15.69
N ILE A 75 -9.48 -4.32 -15.16
CA ILE A 75 -9.67 -4.76 -13.76
C ILE A 75 -8.38 -4.73 -12.95
N LYS A 76 -7.24 -4.60 -13.62
CA LYS A 76 -5.92 -4.53 -12.99
C LYS A 76 -4.96 -3.76 -13.88
N ILE A 77 -4.19 -2.86 -13.29
CA ILE A 77 -3.12 -2.11 -13.93
C ILE A 77 -1.87 -2.24 -13.06
N ILE A 78 -0.75 -2.63 -13.65
CA ILE A 78 0.58 -2.59 -13.01
C ILE A 78 1.48 -1.76 -13.93
N GLU A 79 2.01 -0.65 -13.43
CA GLU A 79 2.87 0.26 -14.18
C GLU A 79 4.13 0.60 -13.38
N ASN A 80 5.18 1.05 -14.07
CA ASN A 80 6.38 1.62 -13.43
C ASN A 80 6.80 2.95 -14.06
N HIS A 81 7.74 3.62 -13.39
CA HIS A 81 8.29 4.92 -13.79
C HIS A 81 9.03 4.93 -15.15
N MET A 82 9.28 3.76 -15.74
CA MET A 82 9.87 3.63 -17.08
C MET A 82 8.82 3.60 -18.19
N GLY A 83 7.53 3.76 -17.85
CA GLY A 83 6.42 3.71 -18.80
C GLY A 83 6.00 2.30 -19.21
N ASN A 84 6.51 1.26 -18.54
CA ASN A 84 6.05 -0.11 -18.79
C ASN A 84 4.75 -0.37 -18.02
N ALA A 85 3.74 -0.89 -18.71
CA ALA A 85 2.44 -1.21 -18.11
C ALA A 85 1.89 -2.58 -18.55
N ILE A 86 1.26 -3.29 -17.62
CA ILE A 86 0.44 -4.48 -17.86
C ILE A 86 -0.99 -4.15 -17.42
N MET A 87 -1.93 -4.26 -18.37
CA MET A 87 -3.36 -4.07 -18.12
C MET A 87 -4.10 -5.39 -18.34
N THR A 88 -4.93 -5.78 -17.38
CA THR A 88 -5.81 -6.94 -17.49
C THR A 88 -7.24 -6.48 -17.65
N HIS A 89 -7.96 -7.03 -18.63
CA HIS A 89 -9.36 -6.70 -18.88
C HIS A 89 -10.27 -7.88 -18.55
N LEU A 90 -11.51 -7.59 -18.14
CA LEU A 90 -12.57 -8.60 -18.11
C LEU A 90 -12.93 -8.99 -19.55
N ALA A 91 -13.10 -10.30 -19.82
CA ALA A 91 -13.55 -10.80 -21.12
C ALA A 91 -14.93 -10.23 -21.50
#